data_AF-A0A0J1K7V8-F1
#
_entry.id   AF-A0A0J1K7V8-F1
#
_cell.length_a   1.000
_cell.length_b   1.000
_cell.length_c   1.000
_cell.angle_alpha   90.00
_cell.angle_beta   90.00
_cell.angle_gamma   90.00
#
_symmetry.space_group_name_H-M   'P 1'
#
loop_
_entity.id
_entity.type
_entity.pdbx_description
1 polymer ?
#
loop_
_entity_poly.entity_id
_entity_poly.type
_entity_poly.pdbx_seq_one_letter_code
_entity_poly.pdbx_strand_id
1 'polypeptide(L)'
;MQQDLLIIFAAVWLGMALGSFMLFHRGKDVAKKRKLWPVYTIVSNVVIAAVIVYMQPPFTMMLGLLAFMVPLTWLTIRSTRFCDACAHPSRSPFFMKPPSTCSHCKKPLH
;
A
#
# COMPACT_ATOMS: atom_id res chain seq x y z
N MET A 1 -13.80 -20.20 -14.30
CA MET A 1 -14.35 -19.47 -13.13
C MET A 1 -13.28 -19.18 -12.08
N GLN A 2 -12.71 -20.16 -11.37
CA GLN A 2 -11.67 -19.90 -10.35
C GLN A 2 -10.36 -19.33 -10.94
N GLN A 3 -9.92 -19.84 -12.10
CA GLN A 3 -8.71 -19.38 -12.78
C GLN A 3 -8.84 -17.94 -13.30
N ASP A 4 -10.01 -17.59 -13.86
CA ASP A 4 -10.27 -16.23 -14.36
C ASP A 4 -10.22 -15.19 -13.23
N LEU A 5 -10.76 -15.52 -12.06
CA LEU A 5 -10.68 -14.68 -10.86
C LEU A 5 -9.24 -14.47 -10.38
N LEU A 6 -8.43 -15.53 -10.37
CA LEU A 6 -7.02 -15.43 -10.01
C LEU A 6 -6.23 -14.59 -11.02
N ILE A 7 -6.55 -14.69 -12.32
CA ILE A 7 -5.92 -13.87 -13.37
C ILE A 7 -6.30 -12.39 -13.20
N ILE A 8 -7.58 -12.09 -12.96
CA ILE A 8 -8.05 -10.72 -12.70
C ILE A 8 -7.37 -10.16 -11.45
N PHE A 9 -7.35 -10.93 -10.36
CA PHE A 9 -6.68 -10.52 -9.12
C PHE A 9 -5.19 -10.27 -9.35
N ALA A 10 -4.49 -11.17 -10.06
CA ALA A 10 -3.09 -11.02 -10.38
C ALA A 10 -2.81 -9.80 -11.27
N ALA A 11 -3.67 -9.53 -12.26
CA ALA A 11 -3.56 -8.37 -13.14
C ALA A 11 -3.76 -7.05 -12.37
N VAL A 12 -4.79 -6.99 -11.51
CA VAL A 12 -5.05 -5.83 -10.64
C VAL A 12 -3.90 -5.63 -9.65
N TRP A 13 -3.42 -6.71 -9.04
CA TRP A 13 -2.28 -6.68 -8.13
C TRP A 13 -0.99 -6.20 -8.81
N LEU A 14 -0.70 -6.70 -10.02
CA LEU A 14 0.43 -6.26 -10.83
C LEU A 14 0.30 -4.78 -11.20
N GLY A 15 -0.88 -4.32 -11.62
CA GLY A 15 -1.14 -2.91 -11.91
C GLY A 15 -0.87 -2.01 -10.71
N MET A 16 -1.33 -2.39 -9.53
CA MET A 16 -1.06 -1.67 -8.28
C MET A 16 0.42 -1.74 -7.85
N ALA A 17 1.09 -2.88 -8.04
CA ALA A 17 2.51 -3.00 -7.73
C ALA A 17 3.35 -2.07 -8.63
N LEU A 18 3.05 -2.08 -9.94
CA LEU A 18 3.74 -1.27 -10.93
C LEU A 18 3.47 0.23 -10.74
N GLY A 19 2.21 0.60 -10.49
CA GLY A 19 1.80 1.98 -10.20
C GLY A 19 2.48 2.53 -8.95
N SER A 20 2.56 1.72 -7.90
CA SER A 20 3.28 2.06 -6.67
C SER A 20 4.76 2.28 -6.93
N PHE A 21 5.39 1.36 -7.67
CA PHE A 21 6.80 1.49 -8.02
C PHE A 21 7.07 2.77 -8.83
N MET A 22 6.30 3.02 -9.90
CA MET A 22 6.48 4.21 -10.73
C MET A 22 6.24 5.52 -9.98
N LEU A 23 5.20 5.60 -9.14
CA LEU A 23 4.86 6.85 -8.43
C LEU A 23 5.79 7.13 -7.25
N PHE A 24 6.24 6.09 -6.55
CA PHE A 24 6.94 6.25 -5.28
C PHE A 24 8.45 5.99 -5.38
N HIS A 25 8.95 5.23 -6.36
CA HIS A 25 10.40 5.07 -6.59
C HIS A 25 10.94 6.05 -7.64
N ARG A 26 10.10 6.57 -8.54
CA ARG A 26 10.50 7.57 -9.55
C ARG A 26 10.21 8.99 -9.05
N GLY A 27 11.08 9.96 -9.38
CA GLY A 27 10.90 11.37 -9.03
C GLY A 27 11.47 11.78 -7.66
N LYS A 28 11.80 13.06 -7.51
CA LYS A 28 12.46 13.64 -6.33
C LYS A 28 11.51 14.41 -5.39
N ASP A 29 10.25 14.62 -5.78
CA ASP A 29 9.29 15.44 -5.03
C ASP A 29 8.68 14.70 -3.84
N VAL A 30 9.35 14.80 -2.69
CA VAL A 30 8.98 14.10 -1.46
C VAL A 30 7.65 14.59 -0.89
N ALA A 31 7.39 15.90 -0.92
CA ALA A 31 6.15 16.50 -0.43
C ALA A 31 4.93 15.97 -1.21
N LYS A 32 5.05 15.85 -2.54
CA LYS A 32 3.99 15.33 -3.40
C LYS A 32 3.76 13.84 -3.13
N LYS A 33 4.82 13.02 -3.04
CA LYS A 33 4.72 11.60 -2.68
C LYS A 33 4.08 11.38 -1.31
N ARG A 34 4.45 12.18 -0.30
CA ARG A 34 3.90 12.09 1.07
C ARG A 34 2.39 12.36 1.09
N LYS A 35 1.90 13.27 0.25
CA LYS A 35 0.46 13.55 0.09
C LYS A 35 -0.28 12.49 -0.73
N LEU A 36 0.38 11.95 -1.77
CA LEU A 36 -0.20 10.93 -2.66
C LEU A 36 -0.24 9.53 -2.03
N TRP A 37 0.69 9.19 -1.15
CA TRP A 37 0.76 7.86 -0.51
C TRP A 37 -0.52 7.44 0.23
N PRO A 38 -1.11 8.25 1.13
CA PRO A 38 -2.36 7.87 1.79
C PRO A 38 -3.50 7.70 0.78
N VAL A 39 -3.62 8.61 -0.20
CA VAL A 39 -4.64 8.52 -1.26
C VAL A 39 -4.47 7.23 -2.06
N TYR A 40 -3.26 6.93 -2.50
CA TYR A 40 -2.93 5.72 -3.26
C TYR A 40 -3.23 4.45 -2.48
N THR A 41 -2.85 4.42 -1.20
CA THR A 41 -3.08 3.26 -0.32
C THR A 41 -4.57 3.03 -0.10
N ILE A 42 -5.35 4.09 0.13
CA ILE A 42 -6.81 4.00 0.29
C ILE A 42 -7.44 3.49 -1.01
N VAL A 43 -7.12 4.09 -2.16
CA VAL A 43 -7.64 3.65 -3.47
C VAL A 43 -7.29 2.18 -3.74
N SER A 44 -6.04 1.77 -3.48
CA SER A 44 -5.61 0.38 -3.66
C SER A 44 -6.42 -0.58 -2.77
N ASN A 45 -6.67 -0.21 -1.51
CA ASN A 45 -7.49 -1.02 -0.62
C ASN A 45 -8.97 -1.02 -1.01
N VAL A 46 -9.52 0.06 -1.56
CA VAL A 46 -10.89 0.07 -2.12
C VAL A 46 -10.99 -0.89 -3.31
N VAL A 47 -9.99 -0.89 -4.20
CA VAL A 47 -9.94 -1.83 -5.33
C VAL A 47 -9.89 -3.27 -4.84
N ILE A 48 -9.04 -3.59 -3.86
CA ILE A 48 -8.98 -4.93 -3.26
C ILE A 48 -10.32 -5.30 -2.59
N ALA A 49 -10.94 -4.37 -1.87
CA ALA A 49 -12.25 -4.59 -1.25
C ALA A 49 -13.34 -4.89 -2.29
N ALA A 50 -13.35 -4.17 -3.42
CA ALA A 50 -14.26 -4.43 -4.52
C ALA A 50 -14.06 -5.84 -5.12
N VAL A 51 -12.80 -6.30 -5.25
CA VAL A 51 -12.51 -7.67 -5.69
C VAL A 51 -12.99 -8.71 -4.68
N ILE A 52 -12.83 -8.47 -3.37
CA ILE A 52 -13.35 -9.36 -2.32
C ILE A 52 -14.87 -9.46 -2.41
N VAL A 53 -15.57 -8.35 -2.59
CA VAL A 53 -17.04 -8.33 -2.77
C VAL A 53 -17.44 -9.09 -4.04
N TYR A 54 -16.72 -8.88 -5.15
CA TYR A 54 -16.99 -9.57 -6.42
C TYR A 54 -16.81 -11.10 -6.32
N MET A 55 -15.84 -11.56 -5.52
CA MET A 55 -15.62 -12.99 -5.27
C MET A 55 -16.73 -13.67 -4.45
N GLN A 56 -17.64 -12.89 -3.84
CA GLN A 56 -18.77 -13.39 -3.04
C GLN A 56 -18.38 -14.50 -2.03
N PRO A 57 -17.37 -14.29 -1.15
CA PRO A 57 -17.06 -15.23 -0.08
C PRO A 57 -18.21 -15.29 0.96
N PRO A 58 -18.20 -16.27 1.88
CA PRO A 58 -19.17 -16.33 2.97
C PRO A 58 -19.29 -14.98 3.70
N PHE A 59 -20.53 -14.55 4.00
CA PHE A 59 -20.81 -13.19 4.48
C PHE A 59 -19.99 -12.80 5.73
N THR A 60 -19.81 -13.73 6.66
CA THR A 60 -18.99 -13.55 7.87
C THR A 60 -17.51 -13.32 7.54
N MET A 61 -16.97 -14.06 6.57
CA MET A 61 -15.60 -13.90 6.09
C MET A 61 -15.42 -12.57 5.34
N MET A 62 -16.39 -12.19 4.50
CA MET A 62 -16.39 -10.91 3.79
C MET A 62 -16.31 -9.73 4.77
N LEU A 63 -17.21 -9.70 5.77
CA LEU A 63 -17.20 -8.67 6.80
C LEU A 63 -15.91 -8.65 7.60
N GLY A 64 -15.40 -9.83 7.98
CA GLY A 64 -14.12 -9.95 8.68
C GLY A 64 -12.95 -9.36 7.89
N LEU A 65 -12.84 -9.68 6.61
CA LEU A 65 -11.79 -9.16 5.72
C LEU A 65 -11.91 -7.64 5.55
N LEU A 66 -13.11 -7.13 5.26
CA LEU A 66 -13.33 -5.69 5.08
C LEU A 66 -13.04 -4.91 6.36
N ALA A 67 -13.48 -5.41 7.52
CA ALA A 67 -13.17 -4.81 8.81
C ALA A 67 -11.66 -4.83 9.10
N PHE A 68 -10.96 -5.91 8.75
CA PHE A 68 -9.51 -6.05 8.94
C PHE A 68 -8.68 -5.18 8.00
N MET A 69 -9.19 -4.85 6.81
CA MET A 69 -8.51 -3.95 5.87
C MET A 69 -8.35 -2.53 6.42
N VAL A 70 -9.25 -2.05 7.29
CA VAL A 70 -9.17 -0.70 7.87
C VAL A 70 -7.90 -0.50 8.72
N PRO A 71 -7.62 -1.30 9.77
CA PRO A 71 -6.40 -1.16 10.55
C PRO A 71 -5.16 -1.48 9.71
N LEU A 72 -5.24 -2.42 8.77
CA LEU A 72 -4.14 -2.69 7.82
C LEU A 72 -3.77 -1.49 6.97
N THR A 73 -4.77 -0.76 6.45
CA THR A 73 -4.57 0.47 5.68
C THR A 73 -3.85 1.50 6.53
N TRP A 74 -4.34 1.72 7.74
CA TRP A 74 -3.77 2.68 8.67
C TRP A 74 -2.32 2.34 9.06
N LEU A 75 -2.05 1.07 9.37
CA LEU A 75 -0.69 0.58 9.65
C LEU A 75 0.23 0.72 8.42
N THR A 76 -0.28 0.47 7.21
CA THR A 76 0.49 0.64 5.97
C THR A 76 0.88 2.09 5.73
N ILE A 77 -0.06 3.02 5.96
CA ILE A 77 0.21 4.46 5.85
C ILE A 77 1.22 4.90 6.90
N ARG A 78 1.04 4.48 8.16
CA ARG A 78 1.92 4.86 9.28
C ARG A 78 3.33 4.27 9.18
N SER A 79 3.47 3.04 8.68
CA SER A 79 4.75 2.33 8.57
C SER A 79 5.63 2.81 7.42
N THR A 80 5.08 3.58 6.48
CA THR A 80 5.81 4.07 5.31
C THR A 80 6.19 5.53 5.49
N ARG A 81 7.48 5.83 5.42
CA ARG A 81 8.04 7.19 5.43
C ARG A 81 8.84 7.42 4.15
N PHE A 82 8.87 8.66 3.66
CA PHE A 82 9.69 9.04 2.51
C PHE A 82 10.87 9.86 2.99
N CYS A 83 12.06 9.58 2.46
CA CYS A 83 13.24 10.35 2.82
C CYS A 83 13.29 11.68 2.07
N ASP A 84 13.46 12.79 2.78
CA ASP A 84 13.57 14.12 2.18
C ASP A 84 14.85 14.29 1.33
N ALA A 85 15.91 13.52 1.61
CA ALA A 85 17.18 13.63 0.91
C ALA A 85 17.29 12.80 -0.38
N CYS A 86 16.69 11.60 -0.43
CA CYS A 86 16.79 10.70 -1.59
C CYS A 86 15.44 10.37 -2.22
N ALA A 87 14.33 10.88 -1.67
CA ALA A 87 12.97 10.63 -2.12
C ALA A 87 12.55 9.14 -2.15
N HIS A 88 13.33 8.27 -1.49
CA HIS A 88 13.08 6.83 -1.43
C HIS A 88 12.09 6.51 -0.31
N PRO A 89 11.11 5.62 -0.56
CA PRO A 89 10.28 5.07 0.52
C PRO A 89 11.11 4.17 1.43
N SER A 90 10.94 4.32 2.74
CA SER A 90 11.39 3.38 3.75
C SER A 90 10.19 2.90 4.55
N ARG A 91 10.12 1.59 4.74
CA ARG A 91 8.99 0.93 5.40
C ARG A 91 9.50 0.08 6.55
N SER A 92 8.87 0.20 7.71
CA SER A 92 9.07 -0.72 8.83
C SER A 92 8.02 -1.84 8.82
N PRO A 93 8.29 -2.99 9.45
CA PRO A 93 7.25 -3.98 9.74
C PRO A 93 6.09 -3.36 10.50
N PHE A 94 4.87 -3.87 10.29
CA PHE A 94 3.62 -3.28 10.80
C PHE A 94 3.59 -3.07 12.32
N PHE A 95 4.30 -3.90 13.08
CA PHE A 95 4.36 -3.85 14.55
C PHE A 95 5.61 -3.18 15.11
N MET A 96 6.46 -2.60 14.24
CA MET A 96 7.66 -1.88 14.66
C MET A 96 7.45 -0.36 14.59
N LYS A 97 8.25 0.37 15.37
CA LYS A 97 8.28 1.84 15.29
C LYS A 97 8.55 2.27 13.84
N PRO A 98 7.96 3.38 13.37
CA PRO A 98 8.22 3.90 12.04
C PRO A 98 9.73 4.07 11.82
N PRO A 99 10.21 3.86 10.59
CA PRO A 99 11.64 3.95 10.31
C PRO A 99 12.12 5.38 10.58
N SER A 100 13.17 5.52 11.38
CA SER A 100 13.84 6.79 11.70
C SER A 100 15.01 7.09 10.76
N THR A 101 15.49 6.08 10.04
CA THR A 101 16.61 6.19 9.09
C THR A 101 16.20 5.63 7.73
N CYS A 102 16.67 6.29 6.67
CA CYS A 102 16.39 5.85 5.31
C CYS A 102 17.19 4.58 4.99
N SER A 103 16.51 3.55 4.47
CA SER A 103 17.10 2.28 4.04
C SER A 103 18.12 2.43 2.90
N HIS A 104 18.03 3.50 2.10
CA HIS A 104 18.91 3.73 0.95
C HIS A 104 20.11 4.64 1.30
N CYS A 105 19.86 5.83 1.84
CA CYS A 105 20.90 6.83 2.05
C CYS A 105 21.37 6.95 3.51
N LYS A 106 20.80 6.15 4.44
CA LYS A 106 21.10 6.15 5.88
C LYS A 106 20.93 7.49 6.62
N LYS A 107 20.37 8.52 5.95
CA LYS A 107 20.02 9.80 6.58
C LYS A 107 18.76 9.68 7.44
N PRO A 108 18.58 10.56 8.45
CA PRO A 108 17.37 10.58 9.26
C PRO A 108 16.13 10.88 8.39
N LEU A 109 15.03 10.20 8.71
CA LEU A 109 13.70 10.40 8.13
C LEU A 109 12.90 11.35 9.02
N HIS A 110 12.37 12.44 8.47
CA HIS A 110 11.45 13.36 9.16
C HIS A 110 10.00 13.13 8.74
#